data_AF-A0A0B4B896-F1
#
_entry.id   AF-A0A0B4B896-F1
#
_cell.length_a   1.000
_cell.length_b   1.000
_cell.length_c   1.000
_cell.angle_alpha   90.00
_cell.angle_beta   90.00
_cell.angle_gamma   90.00
#
_symmetry.space_group_name_H-M   'P 1'
#
loop_
_entity.id
_entity.type
_entity.pdbx_description
1 polymer ?
#
loop_
_entity_poly.entity_id
_entity_poly.type
_entity_poly.pdbx_seq_one_letter_code
_entity_poly.pdbx_strand_id
1 'polypeptide(L)'
;MGPFPHNAPKSEITPENPAGTDGFEFVEFASPDPEELRALFTRMGYELVGRRKDSPLVELWQQGDVTYILNADPDSFAAGFVAQHGPCAPAMGWRVADAQKAFEHAVAKGAEPYEGPGKTMDVPAIMGIGGSLIYFIDQYYDTSPYNAEFDWLTQSKPRGDGFYYLDHLTHNVFKGNMDKWFKFYGDLFNFKEIRFFDIQGKFTGLLSRALTSPCGRIRIPINEDRGETGQIVSYLKKYKGEGIQHIAVGSDNIYDSTDAIAEKGLKFMPGPNDAYYEMSYDRVQGHDEPLERMKKHGILIDGEGVVDGGETKILLQIFSKTVIGPIFFEFIQRKGDDGFGEGNFKALFESIEREQIENGELKAAG
;
A
#
# COMPACT_ATOMS: atom_id res chain seq x y z
N MET A 1 -17.80 15.13 -2.24
CA MET A 1 -16.99 14.39 -1.25
C MET A 1 -17.88 13.36 -0.55
N GLY A 2 -18.19 12.24 -1.22
CA GLY A 2 -18.64 11.05 -0.51
C GLY A 2 -17.39 10.31 -0.05
N PRO A 3 -17.26 9.91 1.22
CA PRO A 3 -16.02 9.30 1.66
C PRO A 3 -15.94 7.89 1.09
N PHE A 4 -14.80 7.59 0.45
CA PHE A 4 -14.26 6.24 0.41
C PHE A 4 -14.41 5.62 1.82
N PRO A 5 -14.70 4.31 1.98
CA PRO A 5 -15.39 3.78 3.15
C PRO A 5 -14.71 3.96 4.52
N HIS A 6 -13.55 4.60 4.64
CA HIS A 6 -12.90 4.90 5.93
C HIS A 6 -13.79 5.65 6.93
N ASN A 7 -14.77 6.44 6.47
CA ASN A 7 -15.73 7.11 7.36
C ASN A 7 -17.02 6.31 7.62
N ALA A 8 -17.16 5.10 7.04
CA ALA A 8 -18.28 4.23 7.35
C ALA A 8 -18.17 3.72 8.81
N PRO A 9 -19.30 3.30 9.42
CA PRO A 9 -19.30 2.76 10.79
C PRO A 9 -18.36 1.57 10.95
N LYS A 10 -17.91 1.34 12.19
CA LYS A 10 -17.10 0.17 12.58
C LYS A 10 -17.78 -1.11 12.08
N SER A 11 -17.00 -2.01 11.48
CA SER A 11 -17.52 -3.27 10.96
C SER A 11 -17.96 -4.23 12.07
N GLU A 12 -18.91 -5.11 11.73
CA GLU A 12 -19.36 -6.22 12.58
C GLU A 12 -18.92 -7.57 11.99
N ILE A 13 -18.88 -8.60 12.84
CA ILE A 13 -18.69 -9.98 12.40
C ILE A 13 -20.00 -10.48 11.81
N THR A 14 -19.96 -10.87 10.54
CA THR A 14 -21.11 -11.36 9.76
C THR A 14 -20.71 -12.58 8.94
N PRO A 15 -21.65 -13.36 8.36
CA PRO A 15 -21.31 -14.43 7.44
C PRO A 15 -20.46 -13.95 6.23
N GLU A 16 -20.70 -12.73 5.76
CA GLU A 16 -19.96 -12.11 4.66
C GLU A 16 -18.63 -11.50 5.10
N ASN A 17 -18.49 -11.06 6.36
CA ASN A 17 -17.25 -10.56 6.95
C ASN A 17 -16.89 -11.40 8.19
N PRO A 18 -16.47 -12.66 8.03
CA PRO A 18 -16.38 -13.60 9.14
C PRO A 18 -15.23 -13.31 10.11
N ALA A 19 -14.20 -12.61 9.66
CA ALA A 19 -13.12 -12.09 10.52
C ALA A 19 -13.40 -10.65 11.01
N GLY A 20 -14.53 -10.04 10.65
CA GLY A 20 -14.88 -8.68 11.03
C GLY A 20 -13.87 -7.62 10.56
N THR A 21 -13.23 -7.80 9.41
CA THR A 21 -12.24 -6.87 8.84
C THR A 21 -12.78 -5.44 8.77
N ASP A 22 -11.93 -4.44 9.01
CA ASP A 22 -12.34 -3.02 9.12
C ASP A 22 -11.28 -2.01 8.62
N GLY A 23 -10.44 -2.43 7.67
CA GLY A 23 -9.37 -1.57 7.12
C GLY A 23 -7.98 -1.89 7.68
N PHE A 24 -6.98 -1.16 7.20
CA PHE A 24 -5.61 -1.24 7.72
C PHE A 24 -5.46 -0.42 9.00
N GLU A 25 -4.58 -0.86 9.90
CA GLU A 25 -4.12 -0.07 11.05
C GLU A 25 -2.71 0.47 10.83
N PHE A 26 -1.78 -0.38 10.41
CA PHE A 26 -0.39 0.02 10.18
C PHE A 26 0.29 -0.82 9.11
N VAL A 27 1.39 -0.28 8.58
CA VAL A 27 2.42 -1.06 7.88
C VAL A 27 3.71 -0.95 8.69
N GLU A 28 4.34 -2.08 8.99
CA GLU A 28 5.63 -2.12 9.65
C GLU A 28 6.74 -2.07 8.61
N PHE A 29 7.83 -1.37 8.90
CA PHE A 29 9.04 -1.27 8.09
C PHE A 29 10.28 -1.54 8.94
N ALA A 30 11.25 -2.20 8.33
CA ALA A 30 12.55 -2.47 8.92
C ALA A 30 13.64 -2.40 7.86
N SER A 31 14.85 -2.01 8.27
CA SER A 31 15.99 -1.82 7.38
C SER A 31 17.30 -2.12 8.13
N PRO A 32 18.34 -2.61 7.44
CA PRO A 32 19.70 -2.64 8.00
C PRO A 32 20.21 -1.26 8.42
N ASP A 33 19.72 -0.20 7.75
CA ASP A 33 19.95 1.20 8.12
C ASP A 33 18.60 1.88 8.43
N PRO A 34 18.19 1.96 9.71
CA PRO A 34 16.93 2.59 10.08
C PRO A 34 16.94 4.12 9.92
N GLU A 35 18.10 4.78 9.83
CA GLU A 35 18.15 6.23 9.62
C GLU A 35 17.62 6.62 8.22
N GLU A 36 17.80 5.76 7.22
CA GLU A 36 17.21 5.96 5.90
C GLU A 36 15.67 5.97 5.95
N LEU A 37 15.07 5.12 6.79
CA LEU A 37 13.62 5.09 7.01
C LEU A 37 13.14 6.35 7.73
N ARG A 38 13.83 6.78 8.79
CA ARG A 38 13.50 8.03 9.51
C ARG A 38 13.55 9.24 8.58
N ALA A 39 14.61 9.33 7.77
CA ALA A 39 14.76 10.39 6.78
C ALA A 39 13.66 10.33 5.71
N LEU A 40 13.33 9.13 5.23
CA LEU A 40 12.26 8.93 4.25
C LEU A 40 10.88 9.35 4.81
N PHE A 41 10.51 8.87 6.00
CA PHE A 41 9.23 9.18 6.62
C PHE A 41 9.09 10.68 6.89
N THR A 42 10.17 11.34 7.33
CA THR A 42 10.21 12.81 7.45
C THR A 42 9.97 13.51 6.12
N ARG A 43 10.60 13.05 5.02
CA ARG A 43 10.37 13.61 3.67
C ARG A 43 8.95 13.40 3.17
N MET A 44 8.31 12.32 3.57
CA MET A 44 6.92 11.99 3.23
C MET A 44 5.88 12.66 4.15
N GLY A 45 6.32 13.50 5.10
CA GLY A 45 5.40 14.27 5.95
C GLY A 45 4.92 13.57 7.21
N TYR A 46 5.51 12.42 7.57
CA TYR A 46 5.21 11.73 8.82
C TYR A 46 5.97 12.35 9.98
N GLU A 47 5.33 12.33 11.15
CA GLU A 47 5.96 12.73 12.41
C GLU A 47 6.16 11.51 13.30
N LEU A 48 7.29 11.48 14.02
CA LEU A 48 7.52 10.50 15.09
C LEU A 48 6.64 10.87 16.29
N VAL A 49 5.59 10.08 16.53
CA VAL A 49 4.58 10.35 17.56
C VAL A 49 4.74 9.53 18.83
N GLY A 50 5.47 8.42 18.78
CA GLY A 50 5.62 7.53 19.92
C GLY A 50 6.76 6.52 19.77
N ARG A 51 7.16 5.94 20.90
CA ARG A 51 8.17 4.87 20.97
C ARG A 51 7.68 3.77 21.88
N ARG A 52 8.00 2.51 21.57
CA ARG A 52 7.62 1.38 22.42
C ARG A 52 8.36 1.47 23.76
N LYS A 53 7.66 1.16 24.85
CA LYS A 53 8.13 1.35 26.24
C LYS A 53 9.34 0.47 26.59
N ASP A 54 9.33 -0.77 26.14
CA ASP A 54 10.37 -1.77 26.40
C ASP A 54 11.48 -1.76 25.35
N SER A 55 11.19 -1.27 24.13
CA SER A 55 12.15 -1.13 23.05
C SER A 55 11.97 0.19 22.29
N PRO A 56 12.69 1.27 22.68
CA PRO A 56 12.56 2.58 22.04
C PRO A 56 13.06 2.63 20.58
N LEU A 57 13.60 1.51 20.07
CA LEU A 57 13.95 1.29 18.67
C LEU A 57 12.74 0.92 17.80
N VAL A 58 11.58 0.67 18.41
CA VAL A 58 10.29 0.53 17.74
C VAL A 58 9.54 1.86 17.85
N GLU A 59 9.34 2.51 16.70
CA GLU A 59 8.88 3.88 16.57
C GLU A 59 7.56 3.97 15.81
N LEU A 60 6.64 4.81 16.29
CA LEU A 60 5.39 5.14 15.61
C LEU A 60 5.55 6.42 14.82
N TRP A 61 5.41 6.32 13.50
CA TRP A 61 5.42 7.43 12.57
C TRP A 61 4.01 7.61 12.01
N GLN A 62 3.41 8.78 12.21
CA GLN A 62 2.02 9.04 11.83
C GLN A 62 1.85 10.29 10.98
N GLN A 63 0.84 10.23 10.11
CA GLN A 63 0.28 11.35 9.35
C GLN A 63 -1.18 10.98 9.01
N GLY A 64 -2.12 11.82 9.47
CA GLY A 64 -3.54 11.50 9.49
C GLY A 64 -3.81 10.17 10.19
N ASP A 65 -4.62 9.32 9.57
CA ASP A 65 -4.90 7.95 10.06
C ASP A 65 -3.88 6.91 9.55
N VAL A 66 -2.81 7.33 8.87
CA VAL A 66 -1.74 6.42 8.44
C VAL A 66 -0.73 6.24 9.55
N THR A 67 -0.48 4.99 9.93
CA THR A 67 0.61 4.64 10.84
C THR A 67 1.63 3.76 10.13
N TYR A 68 2.89 4.19 10.18
CA TYR A 68 4.05 3.36 9.90
C TYR A 68 4.77 3.04 11.21
N ILE A 69 5.07 1.75 11.42
CA ILE A 69 5.93 1.33 12.52
C ILE A 69 7.32 1.12 11.95
N LEU A 70 8.31 1.85 12.45
CA LEU A 70 9.72 1.54 12.18
C LEU A 70 10.20 0.61 13.29
N ASN A 71 10.62 -0.60 12.93
CA ASN A 71 11.17 -1.57 13.88
C ASN A 71 12.67 -1.78 13.61
N ALA A 72 13.49 -1.23 14.50
CA ALA A 72 14.94 -1.38 14.48
C ALA A 72 15.46 -2.24 15.65
N ASP A 73 14.58 -2.97 16.33
CA ASP A 73 14.95 -3.84 17.44
C ASP A 73 15.67 -5.11 16.91
N PRO A 74 16.93 -5.37 17.31
CA PRO A 74 17.70 -6.52 16.81
C PRO A 74 17.16 -7.88 17.26
N ASP A 75 16.36 -7.93 18.32
CA ASP A 75 15.79 -9.16 18.88
C ASP A 75 14.33 -9.39 18.40
N SER A 76 13.89 -8.64 17.39
CA SER A 76 12.54 -8.73 16.83
C SER A 76 12.41 -9.70 15.66
N PHE A 77 11.16 -10.06 15.35
CA PHE A 77 10.81 -10.73 14.10
C PHE A 77 11.30 -9.94 12.88
N ALA A 78 11.16 -8.61 12.93
CA ALA A 78 11.55 -7.72 11.85
C ALA A 78 13.04 -7.79 11.54
N ALA A 79 13.93 -7.91 12.54
CA ALA A 79 15.36 -8.10 12.33
C ALA A 79 15.67 -9.40 11.57
N GLY A 80 14.99 -10.50 11.93
CA GLY A 80 15.09 -11.76 11.20
C GLY A 80 14.59 -11.68 9.76
N PHE A 81 13.55 -10.87 9.53
CA PHE A 81 13.01 -10.62 8.19
C PHE A 81 13.96 -9.76 7.34
N VAL A 82 14.60 -8.74 7.93
CA VAL A 82 15.64 -7.92 7.28
C VAL A 82 16.82 -8.76 6.82
N ALA A 83 17.25 -9.75 7.61
CA ALA A 83 18.33 -10.66 7.21
C ALA A 83 18.00 -11.43 5.91
N GLN A 84 16.72 -11.71 5.67
CA GLN A 84 16.24 -12.42 4.49
C GLN A 84 16.04 -11.47 3.30
N HIS A 85 15.41 -10.31 3.53
CA HIS A 85 14.89 -9.46 2.46
C HIS A 85 15.68 -8.15 2.24
N GLY A 86 16.52 -7.74 3.18
CA GLY A 86 17.09 -6.38 3.23
C GLY A 86 16.07 -5.37 3.76
N PRO A 87 16.05 -4.11 3.29
CA PRO A 87 14.99 -3.15 3.62
C PRO A 87 13.62 -3.67 3.18
N CYS A 88 12.64 -3.69 4.07
CA CYS A 88 11.41 -4.44 3.90
C CYS A 88 10.20 -3.89 4.67
N ALA A 89 9.02 -4.38 4.32
CA ALA A 89 7.80 -4.30 5.13
C ALA A 89 7.48 -5.68 5.74
N PRO A 90 7.97 -6.01 6.96
CA PRO A 90 7.86 -7.36 7.53
C PRO A 90 6.46 -7.70 8.06
N ALA A 91 5.56 -6.72 8.18
CA ALA A 91 4.22 -6.96 8.65
C ALA A 91 3.22 -5.86 8.27
N MET A 92 1.94 -6.20 8.41
CA MET A 92 0.82 -5.25 8.35
C MET A 92 -0.18 -5.54 9.47
N GLY A 93 -0.81 -4.49 9.98
CA GLY A 93 -1.90 -4.58 10.95
C GLY A 93 -3.25 -4.33 10.31
N TRP A 94 -4.23 -5.17 10.60
CA TRP A 94 -5.61 -5.04 10.14
C TRP A 94 -6.53 -4.74 11.31
N ARG A 95 -7.35 -3.70 11.15
CA ARG A 95 -8.48 -3.45 12.04
C ARG A 95 -9.49 -4.57 11.87
N VAL A 96 -9.97 -5.11 12.98
CA VAL A 96 -11.01 -6.14 13.02
C VAL A 96 -11.99 -5.90 14.16
N ALA A 97 -13.21 -6.40 14.07
CA ALA A 97 -14.21 -6.21 15.12
C ALA A 97 -13.80 -6.82 16.48
N ASP A 98 -13.07 -7.94 16.46
CA ASP A 98 -12.58 -8.69 17.62
C ASP A 98 -11.33 -9.49 17.21
N ALA A 99 -10.18 -9.19 17.83
CA ALA A 99 -8.88 -9.70 17.39
C ALA A 99 -8.75 -11.21 17.59
N GLN A 100 -9.25 -11.72 18.71
CA GLN A 100 -9.18 -13.14 19.05
C GLN A 100 -10.09 -13.96 18.14
N LYS A 101 -11.32 -13.50 17.87
CA LYS A 101 -12.22 -14.18 16.93
C LYS A 101 -11.68 -14.19 15.50
N ALA A 102 -11.10 -13.09 15.03
CA ALA A 102 -10.49 -13.02 13.71
C ALA A 102 -9.33 -14.03 13.57
N PHE A 103 -8.48 -14.12 14.60
CA PHE A 103 -7.39 -15.09 14.67
C PHE A 103 -7.89 -16.54 14.66
N GLU A 104 -8.82 -16.88 15.55
CA GLU A 104 -9.39 -18.24 15.63
C GLU A 104 -10.07 -18.64 14.33
N HIS A 105 -10.79 -17.72 13.69
CA HIS A 105 -11.40 -17.94 12.39
C HIS A 105 -10.34 -18.26 11.31
N ALA A 106 -9.31 -17.41 11.18
CA ALA A 106 -8.28 -17.58 10.17
C ALA A 106 -7.55 -18.92 10.36
N VAL A 107 -7.17 -19.27 11.60
CA VAL A 107 -6.50 -20.54 11.90
C VAL A 107 -7.42 -21.74 11.61
N ALA A 108 -8.70 -21.67 11.98
CA ALA A 108 -9.68 -22.72 11.66
C ALA A 108 -9.89 -22.90 10.14
N LYS A 109 -9.60 -21.87 9.34
CA LYS A 109 -9.62 -21.91 7.87
C LYS A 109 -8.28 -22.30 7.23
N GLY A 110 -7.25 -22.58 8.03
CA GLY A 110 -5.96 -23.09 7.58
C GLY A 110 -4.84 -22.03 7.51
N ALA A 111 -5.04 -20.85 8.09
CA ALA A 111 -3.93 -19.92 8.30
C ALA A 111 -2.90 -20.51 9.26
N GLU A 112 -1.62 -20.24 9.01
CA GLU A 112 -0.53 -20.59 9.94
C GLU A 112 -0.45 -19.52 11.05
N PRO A 113 -0.67 -19.89 12.33
CA PRO A 113 -0.57 -18.95 13.44
C PRO A 113 0.89 -18.56 13.69
N TYR A 114 1.11 -17.30 14.09
CA TYR A 114 2.41 -16.86 14.59
C TYR A 114 2.39 -16.73 16.11
N GLU A 115 2.98 -17.73 16.79
CA GLU A 115 3.13 -17.77 18.25
C GLU A 115 4.60 -17.52 18.69
N GLY A 116 5.45 -17.10 17.74
CA GLY A 116 6.86 -16.82 17.99
C GLY A 116 7.11 -15.53 18.79
N PRO A 117 8.33 -15.37 19.33
CA PRO A 117 8.75 -14.15 20.01
C PRO A 117 9.01 -13.01 19.02
N GLY A 118 9.20 -11.79 19.52
CA GLY A 118 9.66 -10.66 18.69
C GLY A 118 8.55 -10.00 17.86
N LYS A 119 7.28 -10.22 18.22
CA LYS A 119 6.15 -9.44 17.70
C LYS A 119 6.31 -7.96 18.03
N THR A 120 5.87 -7.13 17.09
CA THR A 120 5.88 -5.66 17.18
C THR A 120 4.78 -5.14 18.09
N MET A 121 3.63 -5.83 18.07
CA MET A 121 2.46 -5.57 18.90
C MET A 121 2.08 -6.84 19.63
N ASP A 122 1.67 -6.76 20.90
CA ASP A 122 1.20 -7.93 21.65
C ASP A 122 -0.29 -8.22 21.37
N VAL A 123 -0.57 -8.57 20.11
CA VAL A 123 -1.88 -8.98 19.63
C VAL A 123 -1.76 -10.28 18.82
N PRO A 124 -2.88 -10.99 18.54
CA PRO A 124 -2.86 -12.17 17.67
C PRO A 124 -2.36 -11.85 16.26
N ALA A 125 -1.59 -12.77 15.67
CA ALA A 125 -1.03 -12.63 14.32
C ALA A 125 -0.93 -13.97 13.59
N ILE A 126 -0.98 -13.93 12.25
CA ILE A 126 -0.77 -15.09 11.37
C ILE A 126 0.34 -14.80 10.36
N MET A 127 0.87 -15.86 9.74
CA MET A 127 1.78 -15.75 8.60
C MET A 127 1.02 -15.33 7.33
N GLY A 128 1.55 -14.33 6.64
CA GLY A 128 1.04 -13.75 5.40
C GLY A 128 2.07 -13.77 4.28
N ILE A 129 1.97 -12.80 3.36
CA ILE A 129 2.77 -12.72 2.13
C ILE A 129 4.27 -12.83 2.37
N GLY A 130 4.94 -13.74 1.67
CA GLY A 130 6.40 -13.90 1.79
C GLY A 130 6.90 -14.27 3.18
N GLY A 131 6.02 -14.71 4.08
CA GLY A 131 6.35 -14.95 5.49
C GLY A 131 6.22 -13.71 6.38
N SER A 132 5.71 -12.58 5.89
CA SER A 132 5.37 -11.41 6.71
C SER A 132 4.24 -11.72 7.71
N LEU A 133 4.05 -10.87 8.72
CA LEU A 133 2.95 -11.04 9.68
C LEU A 133 1.71 -10.21 9.31
N ILE A 134 0.53 -10.77 9.57
CA ILE A 134 -0.74 -10.04 9.59
C ILE A 134 -1.22 -10.01 11.04
N TYR A 135 -1.25 -8.83 11.64
CA TYR A 135 -1.74 -8.59 13.00
C TYR A 135 -3.23 -8.24 13.00
N PHE A 136 -3.97 -8.74 13.99
CA PHE A 136 -5.37 -8.39 14.19
C PHE A 136 -5.52 -7.38 15.33
N ILE A 137 -6.12 -6.22 15.03
CA ILE A 137 -6.22 -5.08 15.94
C ILE A 137 -7.71 -4.77 16.19
N ASP A 138 -8.15 -4.81 17.45
CA ASP A 138 -9.54 -4.48 17.83
C ASP A 138 -9.70 -3.19 18.66
N GLN A 139 -8.59 -2.62 19.13
CA GLN A 139 -8.51 -1.35 19.84
C GLN A 139 -8.31 -0.18 18.86
N TYR A 140 -9.38 0.34 18.26
CA TYR A 140 -9.35 1.49 17.35
C TYR A 140 -10.69 2.28 17.39
N TYR A 141 -10.78 3.39 16.65
CA TYR A 141 -11.83 4.44 16.74
C TYR A 141 -11.82 5.23 18.06
N ASP A 142 -12.36 4.67 19.13
CA ASP A 142 -12.55 5.35 20.43
C ASP A 142 -11.30 5.26 21.33
N THR A 143 -10.35 4.43 20.93
CA THR A 143 -9.08 4.19 21.60
C THR A 143 -7.98 4.04 20.56
N SER A 144 -6.74 3.86 21.01
CA SER A 144 -5.58 3.59 20.18
C SER A 144 -4.94 2.26 20.59
N PRO A 145 -4.52 1.41 19.65
CA PRO A 145 -3.89 0.13 20.00
C PRO A 145 -2.52 0.34 20.62
N TYR A 146 -1.95 1.54 20.48
CA TYR A 146 -0.62 1.89 20.94
C TYR A 146 -0.57 2.32 22.41
N ASN A 147 -1.71 2.65 23.02
CA ASN A 147 -1.77 3.23 24.38
C ASN A 147 -1.12 2.35 25.47
N ALA A 148 -1.21 1.03 25.33
CA ALA A 148 -0.66 0.09 26.29
C ALA A 148 0.87 -0.04 26.17
N GLU A 149 1.39 -0.15 24.94
CA GLU A 149 2.77 -0.54 24.65
C GLU A 149 3.71 0.62 24.32
N PHE A 150 3.19 1.82 24.01
CA PHE A 150 3.98 2.96 23.55
C PHE A 150 3.88 4.17 24.48
N ASP A 151 4.99 4.89 24.59
CA ASP A 151 5.05 6.23 25.15
C ASP A 151 4.85 7.25 24.04
N TRP A 152 3.83 8.09 24.19
CA TRP A 152 3.52 9.18 23.26
C TRP A 152 4.53 10.33 23.44
N LEU A 153 5.11 10.78 22.33
CA LEU A 153 6.04 11.92 22.26
C LEU A 153 5.34 13.21 21.83
N THR A 154 4.31 13.08 21.01
CA THR A 154 3.43 14.18 20.58
C THR A 154 2.01 13.65 20.39
N GLN A 155 1.08 14.53 20.01
CA GLN A 155 -0.29 14.17 19.71
C GLN A 155 -0.34 13.19 18.53
N SER A 156 -1.12 12.11 18.70
CA SER A 156 -1.37 11.12 17.64
C SER A 156 -2.11 11.74 16.45
N LYS A 157 -1.94 11.13 15.27
CA LYS A 157 -2.60 11.52 14.01
C LYS A 157 -2.38 13.00 13.62
N PRO A 158 -1.12 13.48 13.59
CA PRO A 158 -0.83 14.83 13.12
C PRO A 158 -1.23 14.97 11.65
N ARG A 159 -1.54 16.19 11.19
CA ARG A 159 -2.02 16.41 9.82
C ARG A 159 -0.98 16.06 8.74
N GLY A 160 0.31 16.25 9.04
CA GLY A 160 1.38 16.11 8.06
C GLY A 160 1.19 17.00 6.82
N ASP A 161 1.52 16.45 5.66
CA ASP A 161 1.39 17.04 4.33
C ASP A 161 0.06 16.69 3.62
N GLY A 162 -0.94 16.19 4.36
CA GLY A 162 -2.30 15.99 3.85
C GLY A 162 -2.60 14.61 3.30
N PHE A 163 -1.76 13.61 3.57
CA PHE A 163 -2.14 12.19 3.42
C PHE A 163 -2.87 11.72 4.67
N TYR A 164 -3.94 10.94 4.53
CA TYR A 164 -4.81 10.66 5.68
C TYR A 164 -5.23 9.22 5.87
N TYR A 165 -5.03 8.32 4.91
CA TYR A 165 -5.37 6.91 5.07
C TYR A 165 -4.55 5.99 4.16
N LEU A 166 -4.46 4.70 4.53
CA LEU A 166 -3.92 3.63 3.69
C LEU A 166 -5.00 3.16 2.71
N ASP A 167 -4.80 3.42 1.42
CA ASP A 167 -5.78 3.10 0.38
C ASP A 167 -5.73 1.64 -0.02
N HIS A 168 -4.53 1.17 -0.33
CA HIS A 168 -4.23 -0.20 -0.70
C HIS A 168 -2.73 -0.49 -0.58
N LEU A 169 -2.37 -1.75 -0.71
CA LEU A 169 -0.98 -2.19 -0.90
C LEU A 169 -0.96 -3.38 -1.85
N THR A 170 0.14 -3.59 -2.57
CA THR A 170 0.23 -4.64 -3.59
C THR A 170 1.05 -5.82 -3.12
N HIS A 171 0.91 -6.96 -3.77
CA HIS A 171 1.72 -8.15 -3.55
C HIS A 171 2.33 -8.60 -4.87
N ASN A 172 3.66 -8.65 -4.92
CA ASN A 172 4.35 -9.29 -6.03
C ASN A 172 4.65 -10.74 -5.67
N VAL A 173 4.19 -11.65 -6.52
CA VAL A 173 4.23 -13.10 -6.27
C VAL A 173 4.97 -13.83 -7.38
N PHE A 174 5.51 -15.00 -7.06
CA PHE A 174 6.09 -15.86 -8.09
C PHE A 174 5.03 -16.29 -9.09
N LYS A 175 5.44 -16.50 -10.34
CA LYS A 175 4.56 -16.99 -11.40
C LYS A 175 3.87 -18.29 -10.97
N GLY A 176 2.54 -18.30 -11.03
CA GLY A 176 1.69 -19.41 -10.59
C GLY A 176 1.19 -19.29 -9.14
N ASN A 177 1.72 -18.36 -8.34
CA ASN A 177 1.27 -18.13 -6.97
C ASN A 177 0.13 -17.12 -6.86
N MET A 178 -0.29 -16.45 -7.94
CA MET A 178 -1.45 -15.56 -7.90
C MET A 178 -2.71 -16.27 -7.41
N ASP A 179 -2.98 -17.49 -7.88
CA ASP A 179 -4.11 -18.30 -7.42
C ASP A 179 -3.98 -18.74 -5.95
N LYS A 180 -2.74 -18.98 -5.49
CA LYS A 180 -2.46 -19.33 -4.09
C LYS A 180 -2.86 -18.17 -3.17
N TRP A 181 -2.41 -16.95 -3.49
CA TRP A 181 -2.70 -15.77 -2.67
C TRP A 181 -4.14 -15.29 -2.82
N PHE A 182 -4.77 -15.49 -3.98
CA PHE A 182 -6.20 -15.30 -4.14
C PHE A 182 -7.00 -16.20 -3.19
N LYS A 183 -6.69 -17.50 -3.13
CA LYS A 183 -7.32 -18.43 -2.19
C LYS A 183 -7.02 -18.10 -0.73
N PHE A 184 -5.79 -17.70 -0.41
CA PHE A 184 -5.46 -17.25 0.95
C PHE A 184 -6.40 -16.13 1.41
N TYR A 185 -6.58 -15.07 0.63
CA TYR A 185 -7.47 -13.96 1.03
C TYR A 185 -8.96 -14.30 0.88
N GLY A 186 -9.34 -15.06 -0.15
CA GLY A 186 -10.72 -15.47 -0.39
C GLY A 186 -11.25 -16.46 0.64
N ASP A 187 -10.50 -17.53 0.93
CA ASP A 187 -10.95 -18.62 1.80
C ASP A 187 -10.88 -18.25 3.29
N LEU A 188 -9.87 -17.46 3.70
CA LEU A 188 -9.69 -17.04 5.09
C LEU A 188 -10.55 -15.84 5.48
N PHE A 189 -10.78 -14.90 4.55
CA PHE A 189 -11.35 -13.58 4.89
C PHE A 189 -12.50 -13.15 3.96
N ASN A 190 -12.90 -13.98 3.01
CA ASN A 190 -13.94 -13.68 2.02
C ASN A 190 -13.64 -12.46 1.14
N PHE A 191 -12.35 -12.22 0.83
CA PHE A 191 -11.98 -11.21 -0.17
C PHE A 191 -12.51 -11.62 -1.54
N LYS A 192 -12.93 -10.62 -2.33
CA LYS A 192 -13.45 -10.82 -3.68
C LYS A 192 -12.51 -10.22 -4.70
N GLU A 193 -12.33 -10.91 -5.82
CA GLU A 193 -11.76 -10.32 -7.02
C GLU A 193 -12.77 -9.35 -7.61
N ILE A 194 -12.41 -8.07 -7.65
CA ILE A 194 -13.28 -7.03 -8.24
C ILE A 194 -12.87 -6.68 -9.67
N ARG A 195 -11.62 -6.98 -10.04
CA ARG A 195 -11.08 -6.73 -11.38
C ARG A 195 -9.86 -7.62 -11.64
N PHE A 196 -9.78 -8.12 -12.86
CA PHE A 196 -8.59 -8.74 -13.42
C PHE A 196 -7.96 -7.80 -14.44
N PHE A 197 -6.65 -7.67 -14.41
CA PHE A 197 -5.89 -6.89 -15.38
C PHE A 197 -4.88 -7.77 -16.11
N ASP A 198 -4.80 -7.52 -17.40
CA ASP A 198 -3.86 -8.17 -18.29
C ASP A 198 -3.08 -7.08 -19.03
N ILE A 199 -1.91 -6.73 -18.49
CA ILE A 199 -1.16 -5.54 -18.89
C ILE A 199 0.06 -5.94 -19.69
N GLN A 200 0.23 -5.29 -20.84
CA GLN A 200 1.39 -5.43 -21.69
C GLN A 200 1.94 -4.04 -21.96
N GLY A 201 3.19 -3.82 -21.56
CA GLY A 201 3.94 -2.64 -21.99
C GLY A 201 4.64 -2.91 -23.32
N LYS A 202 5.73 -2.18 -23.56
CA LYS A 202 6.44 -2.30 -24.83
C LYS A 202 7.36 -3.51 -24.87
N PHE A 203 7.86 -3.94 -23.72
CA PHE A 203 8.89 -4.97 -23.62
C PHE A 203 8.45 -6.17 -22.79
N THR A 204 7.63 -5.93 -21.76
CA THR A 204 7.23 -6.94 -20.79
C THR A 204 5.73 -6.82 -20.46
N GLY A 205 5.20 -7.71 -19.63
CA GLY A 205 3.80 -7.66 -19.21
C GLY A 205 3.56 -8.39 -17.90
N LEU A 206 2.44 -8.08 -17.25
CA LEU A 206 2.03 -8.69 -15.98
C LEU A 206 0.55 -9.03 -15.97
N LEU A 207 0.18 -9.92 -15.07
CA LEU A 207 -1.21 -10.18 -14.68
C LEU A 207 -1.44 -9.62 -13.28
N SER A 208 -2.60 -9.02 -13.04
CA SER A 208 -2.97 -8.51 -11.73
C SER A 208 -4.41 -8.88 -11.36
N ARG A 209 -4.61 -9.32 -10.11
CA ARG A 209 -5.93 -9.53 -9.50
C ARG A 209 -6.14 -8.53 -8.38
N ALA A 210 -7.07 -7.61 -8.58
CA ALA A 210 -7.47 -6.65 -7.56
C ALA A 210 -8.44 -7.29 -6.57
N LEU A 211 -7.98 -7.54 -5.34
CA LEU A 211 -8.81 -8.09 -4.27
C LEU A 211 -9.32 -7.00 -3.35
N THR A 212 -10.56 -7.14 -2.90
CA THR A 212 -11.18 -6.25 -1.91
C THR A 212 -11.81 -7.06 -0.77
N SER A 213 -11.52 -6.64 0.46
CA SER A 213 -12.13 -7.18 1.68
C SER A 213 -13.65 -6.99 1.72
N PRO A 214 -14.39 -7.79 2.51
CA PRO A 214 -15.83 -7.60 2.72
C PRO A 214 -16.22 -6.21 3.22
N CYS A 215 -15.37 -5.54 4.00
CA CYS A 215 -15.64 -4.19 4.48
C CYS A 215 -15.33 -3.08 3.47
N GLY A 216 -14.74 -3.42 2.31
CA GLY A 216 -14.41 -2.46 1.26
C GLY A 216 -13.25 -1.52 1.61
N ARG A 217 -12.53 -1.72 2.71
CA ARG A 217 -11.45 -0.83 3.18
C ARG A 217 -10.04 -1.40 3.02
N ILE A 218 -9.90 -2.71 2.91
CA ILE A 218 -8.63 -3.39 2.58
C ILE A 218 -8.67 -3.81 1.12
N ARG A 219 -7.66 -3.38 0.36
CA ARG A 219 -7.48 -3.64 -1.06
C ARG A 219 -6.07 -4.16 -1.30
N ILE A 220 -5.97 -5.30 -1.99
CA ILE A 220 -4.68 -5.97 -2.23
C ILE A 220 -4.62 -6.48 -3.67
N PRO A 221 -4.06 -5.70 -4.62
CA PRO A 221 -3.72 -6.23 -5.93
C PRO A 221 -2.57 -7.24 -5.84
N ILE A 222 -2.78 -8.43 -6.41
CA ILE A 222 -1.77 -9.48 -6.50
C ILE A 222 -1.24 -9.52 -7.93
N ASN A 223 0.07 -9.32 -8.08
CA ASN A 223 0.73 -9.21 -9.37
C ASN A 223 1.69 -10.39 -9.60
N GLU A 224 1.61 -11.00 -10.78
CA GLU A 224 2.61 -11.94 -11.26
C GLU A 224 3.07 -11.59 -12.68
N ASP A 225 4.31 -11.95 -13.02
CA ASP A 225 4.86 -11.67 -14.35
C ASP A 225 4.29 -12.62 -15.41
N ARG A 226 4.05 -12.11 -16.63
CA ARG A 226 3.73 -12.97 -17.78
C ARG A 226 4.97 -13.77 -18.22
N GLY A 227 6.14 -13.14 -18.17
CA GLY A 227 7.42 -13.68 -18.62
C GLY A 227 8.38 -13.97 -17.47
N GLU A 228 9.68 -13.93 -17.78
CA GLU A 228 10.77 -14.20 -16.83
C GLU A 228 11.72 -13.01 -16.64
N THR A 229 11.44 -11.88 -17.30
CA THR A 229 12.33 -10.71 -17.33
C THR A 229 11.63 -9.41 -16.99
N GLY A 230 10.33 -9.43 -16.68
CA GLY A 230 9.58 -8.24 -16.35
C GLY A 230 9.85 -7.71 -14.95
N GLN A 231 9.20 -6.59 -14.66
CA GLN A 231 9.41 -5.84 -13.43
C GLN A 231 9.09 -6.63 -12.15
N ILE A 232 8.13 -7.57 -12.22
CA ILE A 232 7.77 -8.41 -11.07
C ILE A 232 8.93 -9.35 -10.76
N VAL A 233 9.59 -9.91 -11.78
CA VAL A 233 10.79 -10.73 -11.59
C VAL A 233 11.96 -9.91 -11.04
N SER A 234 12.14 -8.67 -11.49
CA SER A 234 13.17 -7.77 -10.93
C SER A 234 12.92 -7.52 -9.43
N TYR A 235 11.66 -7.25 -9.05
CA TYR A 235 11.25 -7.12 -7.64
C TYR A 235 11.60 -8.39 -6.85
N LEU A 236 11.15 -9.57 -7.29
CA LEU A 236 11.35 -10.83 -6.56
C LEU A 236 12.83 -11.15 -6.34
N LYS A 237 13.69 -10.82 -7.31
CA LYS A 237 15.16 -10.99 -7.19
C LYS A 237 15.77 -10.02 -6.17
N LYS A 238 15.39 -8.74 -6.20
CA LYS A 238 15.91 -7.72 -5.28
C LYS A 238 15.41 -7.93 -3.86
N TYR A 239 14.12 -8.23 -3.71
CA TYR A 239 13.46 -8.49 -2.44
C TYR A 239 13.77 -9.88 -1.89
N LYS A 240 14.29 -10.80 -2.72
CA LYS A 240 14.60 -12.20 -2.37
C LYS A 240 13.38 -13.01 -1.93
N GLY A 241 12.20 -12.70 -2.48
CA GLY A 241 10.96 -13.38 -2.16
C GLY A 241 9.73 -12.61 -2.63
N GLU A 242 8.56 -13.15 -2.31
CA GLU A 242 7.28 -12.47 -2.48
C GLU A 242 7.11 -11.41 -1.38
N GLY A 243 6.34 -10.36 -1.64
CA GLY A 243 6.18 -9.30 -0.65
C GLY A 243 5.37 -8.12 -1.16
N ILE A 244 5.32 -7.09 -0.31
CA ILE A 244 4.66 -5.82 -0.64
C ILE A 244 5.54 -5.04 -1.61
N GLN A 245 5.02 -4.69 -2.79
CA GLN A 245 5.76 -3.87 -3.76
C GLN A 245 5.52 -2.39 -3.52
N HIS A 246 4.26 -1.99 -3.32
CA HIS A 246 3.94 -0.61 -3.04
C HIS A 246 2.82 -0.45 -2.03
N ILE A 247 2.82 0.71 -1.40
CA ILE A 247 1.83 1.15 -0.42
C ILE A 247 1.23 2.46 -0.93
N ALA A 248 -0.09 2.50 -1.06
CA ALA A 248 -0.82 3.67 -1.50
C ALA A 248 -1.43 4.43 -0.31
N VAL A 249 -1.24 5.75 -0.29
CA VAL A 249 -1.84 6.64 0.73
C VAL A 249 -2.69 7.72 0.09
N GLY A 250 -3.88 7.93 0.64
CA GLY A 250 -4.86 8.84 0.07
C GLY A 250 -4.71 10.28 0.55
N SER A 251 -5.00 11.23 -0.34
CA SER A 251 -5.03 12.69 -0.10
C SER A 251 -6.30 13.33 -0.66
N ASP A 252 -6.77 14.38 0.01
CA ASP A 252 -7.92 15.20 -0.45
C ASP A 252 -7.46 16.32 -1.40
N ASN A 253 -6.16 16.55 -1.48
CA ASN A 253 -5.55 17.52 -2.39
C ASN A 253 -4.17 17.00 -2.80
N ILE A 254 -4.17 16.04 -3.74
CA ILE A 254 -2.96 15.39 -4.22
C ILE A 254 -1.94 16.39 -4.74
N TYR A 255 -2.39 17.51 -5.31
CA TYR A 255 -1.49 18.51 -5.88
C TYR A 255 -0.64 19.22 -4.82
N ASP A 256 -1.27 19.73 -3.75
CA ASP A 256 -0.53 20.41 -2.67
C ASP A 256 0.29 19.41 -1.86
N SER A 257 -0.25 18.21 -1.60
CA SER A 257 0.48 17.15 -0.89
C SER A 257 1.72 16.69 -1.67
N THR A 258 1.59 16.54 -2.99
CA THR A 258 2.72 16.15 -3.87
C THR A 258 3.76 17.26 -3.94
N ASP A 259 3.34 18.52 -4.06
CA ASP A 259 4.25 19.68 -4.05
C ASP A 259 5.07 19.70 -2.75
N ALA A 260 4.43 19.50 -1.60
CA ALA A 260 5.08 19.53 -0.28
C ALA A 260 6.16 18.45 -0.12
N ILE A 261 5.86 17.18 -0.46
CA ILE A 261 6.85 16.10 -0.34
C ILE A 261 7.95 16.19 -1.42
N ALA A 262 7.65 16.77 -2.59
CA ALA A 262 8.65 17.06 -3.62
C ALA A 262 9.67 18.10 -3.14
N GLU A 263 9.19 19.16 -2.47
CA GLU A 263 10.03 20.21 -1.87
C GLU A 263 10.93 19.65 -0.76
N LYS A 264 10.46 18.64 -0.03
CA LYS A 264 11.26 17.88 0.94
C LYS A 264 12.24 16.88 0.29
N GLY A 265 12.22 16.78 -1.04
CA GLY A 265 13.20 16.03 -1.82
C GLY A 265 12.76 14.61 -2.21
N LEU A 266 11.50 14.23 -1.98
CA LEU A 266 10.97 12.97 -2.53
C LEU A 266 11.02 13.01 -4.07
N LYS A 267 11.40 11.90 -4.69
CA LYS A 267 11.50 11.76 -6.14
C LYS A 267 10.41 10.85 -6.65
N PHE A 268 9.80 11.25 -7.75
CA PHE A 268 8.74 10.48 -8.43
C PHE A 268 9.28 9.76 -9.66
N MET A 269 8.52 8.76 -10.10
CA MET A 269 8.71 8.11 -11.39
C MET A 269 8.59 9.14 -12.53
N PRO A 270 9.26 8.91 -13.68
CA PRO A 270 9.12 9.79 -14.83
C PRO A 270 7.65 9.84 -15.29
N GLY A 271 7.07 11.04 -15.34
CA GLY A 271 5.70 11.23 -15.85
C GLY A 271 5.56 10.86 -17.33
N PRO A 272 4.31 10.68 -17.82
CA PRO A 272 4.03 10.46 -19.23
C PRO A 272 4.28 11.75 -20.05
N ASN A 273 4.22 11.64 -21.38
CA ASN A 273 4.45 12.75 -22.30
C ASN A 273 3.27 13.75 -22.35
N ASP A 274 3.46 14.91 -23.00
CA ASP A 274 2.41 15.94 -23.12
C ASP A 274 1.11 15.42 -23.74
N ALA A 275 1.22 14.56 -24.75
CA ALA A 275 0.07 13.94 -25.43
C ALA A 275 -0.81 13.13 -24.46
N TYR A 276 -0.24 12.48 -23.45
CA TYR A 276 -1.04 11.80 -22.42
C TYR A 276 -1.99 12.75 -21.71
N TYR A 277 -1.56 13.96 -21.38
CA TYR A 277 -2.37 14.96 -20.67
C TYR A 277 -3.36 15.63 -21.61
N GLU A 278 -2.98 15.90 -22.86
CA GLU A 278 -3.93 16.44 -23.85
C GLU A 278 -5.08 15.46 -24.10
N MET A 279 -4.79 14.16 -24.18
CA MET A 279 -5.78 13.09 -24.35
C MET A 279 -6.54 12.75 -23.06
N SER A 280 -6.28 13.41 -21.93
CA SER A 280 -6.98 13.10 -20.67
C SER A 280 -8.47 13.42 -20.74
N TYR A 281 -8.85 14.48 -21.46
CA TYR A 281 -10.26 14.85 -21.67
C TYR A 281 -11.05 13.81 -22.48
N ASP A 282 -10.37 13.05 -23.34
CA ASP A 282 -10.98 11.95 -24.09
C ASP A 282 -11.16 10.71 -23.20
N ARG A 283 -10.20 10.46 -22.29
CA ARG A 283 -10.24 9.32 -21.35
C ARG A 283 -11.27 9.54 -20.25
N VAL A 284 -11.29 10.72 -19.64
CA VAL A 284 -12.15 11.07 -18.50
C VAL A 284 -13.02 12.26 -18.88
N GLN A 285 -14.08 12.00 -19.63
CA GLN A 285 -14.93 13.06 -20.16
C GLN A 285 -15.53 13.93 -19.04
N GLY A 286 -15.37 15.25 -19.17
CA GLY A 286 -15.92 16.22 -18.23
C GLY A 286 -15.09 16.42 -16.96
N HIS A 287 -13.79 16.07 -16.96
CA HIS A 287 -12.88 16.47 -15.88
C HIS A 287 -12.41 17.92 -16.05
N ASP A 288 -12.22 18.62 -14.93
CA ASP A 288 -11.68 19.99 -14.88
C ASP A 288 -10.28 20.03 -14.19
N GLU A 289 -9.60 18.88 -14.11
CA GLU A 289 -8.29 18.79 -13.46
C GLU A 289 -7.23 19.69 -14.12
N PRO A 290 -6.43 20.43 -13.32
CA PRO A 290 -5.42 21.36 -13.84
C PRO A 290 -4.24 20.64 -14.50
N LEU A 291 -4.22 20.59 -15.85
CA LEU A 291 -3.18 19.89 -16.62
C LEU A 291 -1.75 20.28 -16.21
N GLU A 292 -1.48 21.57 -16.03
CA GLU A 292 -0.13 22.05 -15.68
C GLU A 292 0.33 21.54 -14.30
N ARG A 293 -0.60 21.44 -13.35
CA ARG A 293 -0.32 20.88 -12.01
C ARG A 293 -0.12 19.37 -12.09
N MET A 294 -0.87 18.67 -12.96
CA MET A 294 -0.64 17.25 -13.20
C MET A 294 0.74 17.00 -13.82
N LYS A 295 1.08 17.76 -14.87
CA LYS A 295 2.35 17.68 -15.60
C LYS A 295 3.57 17.94 -14.71
N LYS A 296 3.48 18.91 -13.78
CA LYS A 296 4.59 19.33 -12.92
C LYS A 296 5.32 18.16 -12.25
N HIS A 297 4.57 17.18 -11.74
CA HIS A 297 5.13 16.03 -11.03
C HIS A 297 4.83 14.68 -11.68
N GLY A 298 4.04 14.64 -12.75
CA GLY A 298 3.70 13.38 -13.41
C GLY A 298 2.45 12.71 -12.85
N ILE A 299 1.49 13.48 -12.32
CA ILE A 299 0.24 12.93 -11.78
C ILE A 299 -0.60 12.37 -12.93
N LEU A 300 -0.95 11.09 -12.80
CA LEU A 300 -1.78 10.36 -13.74
C LEU A 300 -3.25 10.58 -13.43
N ILE A 301 -4.08 10.51 -14.48
CA ILE A 301 -5.53 10.64 -14.41
C ILE A 301 -6.20 9.50 -15.18
N ASP A 302 -7.13 8.85 -14.49
CA ASP A 302 -8.07 7.87 -15.03
C ASP A 302 -9.44 8.06 -14.37
N GLY A 303 -10.44 7.31 -14.82
CA GLY A 303 -11.76 7.38 -14.24
C GLY A 303 -12.87 6.98 -15.18
N GLU A 304 -14.10 7.12 -14.69
CA GLU A 304 -15.31 7.02 -15.50
C GLU A 304 -15.81 8.44 -15.80
N GLY A 305 -16.00 8.78 -17.08
CA GLY A 305 -16.66 10.01 -17.48
C GLY A 305 -18.09 10.14 -16.94
N VAL A 306 -18.81 11.18 -17.32
CA VAL A 306 -20.24 11.34 -16.94
C VAL A 306 -21.08 10.15 -17.44
N VAL A 307 -21.44 9.24 -16.53
CA VAL A 307 -22.38 8.14 -16.80
C VAL A 307 -23.75 8.52 -16.23
N ASP A 308 -24.80 8.38 -17.03
CA ASP A 308 -26.22 8.57 -16.65
C ASP A 308 -26.56 9.91 -15.95
N GLY A 309 -25.81 10.98 -16.26
CA GLY A 309 -26.02 12.31 -15.69
C GLY A 309 -25.48 12.51 -14.27
N GLY A 310 -24.61 11.60 -13.81
CA GLY A 310 -23.88 11.72 -12.55
C GLY A 310 -22.64 12.62 -12.63
N GLU A 311 -21.90 12.72 -11.52
CA GLU A 311 -20.61 13.42 -11.48
C GLU A 311 -19.52 12.55 -12.14
N THR A 312 -18.58 13.19 -12.84
CA THR A 312 -17.36 12.55 -13.36
C THR A 312 -16.60 11.91 -12.22
N LYS A 313 -16.29 10.62 -12.33
CA LYS A 313 -15.46 9.91 -11.35
C LYS A 313 -14.01 9.99 -11.79
N ILE A 314 -13.14 10.47 -10.92
CA ILE A 314 -11.72 10.71 -11.25
C ILE A 314 -10.84 9.97 -10.24
N LEU A 315 -9.79 9.35 -10.77
CA LEU A 315 -8.71 8.72 -10.03
C LEU A 315 -7.38 9.41 -10.39
N LEU A 316 -6.78 10.08 -9.42
CA LEU A 316 -5.48 10.72 -9.56
C LEU A 316 -4.42 9.92 -8.82
N GLN A 317 -3.31 9.61 -9.47
CA GLN A 317 -2.24 8.77 -8.91
C GLN A 317 -0.86 9.31 -9.26
N ILE A 318 0.09 9.24 -8.33
CA ILE A 318 1.51 9.49 -8.58
C ILE A 318 2.36 8.55 -7.74
N PHE A 319 3.51 8.14 -8.28
CA PHE A 319 4.35 7.09 -7.72
C PHE A 319 5.74 7.62 -7.41
N SER A 320 6.24 7.34 -6.21
CA SER A 320 7.64 7.59 -5.88
C SER A 320 8.55 6.67 -6.70
N LYS A 321 9.83 7.03 -6.83
CA LYS A 321 10.87 6.04 -7.15
C LYS A 321 10.93 4.98 -6.03
N THR A 322 11.65 3.88 -6.25
CA THR A 322 11.93 2.92 -5.17
C THR A 322 12.73 3.58 -4.06
N VAL A 323 12.25 3.46 -2.82
CA VAL A 323 12.80 4.18 -1.64
C VAL A 323 13.11 3.25 -0.46
N ILE A 324 12.63 2.01 -0.46
CA ILE A 324 12.96 1.00 0.57
C ILE A 324 13.28 -0.31 -0.16
N GLY A 325 14.54 -0.55 -0.49
CA GLY A 325 14.90 -1.64 -1.39
C GLY A 325 14.12 -1.52 -2.71
N PRO A 326 13.35 -2.54 -3.15
CA PRO A 326 12.50 -2.45 -4.34
C PRO A 326 11.08 -1.90 -4.06
N ILE A 327 10.77 -1.44 -2.84
CA ILE A 327 9.47 -0.89 -2.46
C ILE A 327 9.38 0.59 -2.83
N PHE A 328 8.23 1.01 -3.36
CA PHE A 328 7.88 2.40 -3.62
C PHE A 328 6.52 2.76 -3.01
N PHE A 329 6.16 4.04 -3.03
CA PHE A 329 4.89 4.54 -2.53
C PHE A 329 4.05 5.13 -3.64
N GLU A 330 2.74 4.98 -3.49
CA GLU A 330 1.73 5.62 -4.31
C GLU A 330 1.02 6.69 -3.48
N PHE A 331 0.77 7.83 -4.10
CA PHE A 331 -0.05 8.89 -3.55
C PHE A 331 -1.28 9.02 -4.44
N ILE A 332 -2.46 8.89 -3.85
CA ILE A 332 -3.71 8.71 -4.57
C ILE A 332 -4.76 9.71 -4.11
N GLN A 333 -5.59 10.19 -5.02
CA GLN A 333 -6.81 10.91 -4.69
C GLN A 333 -7.97 10.32 -5.48
N ARG A 334 -8.98 9.86 -4.76
CA ARG A 334 -10.24 9.36 -5.30
C ARG A 334 -11.27 10.48 -5.29
N LYS A 335 -11.78 10.83 -6.47
CA LYS A 335 -12.94 11.72 -6.64
C LYS A 335 -14.09 10.90 -7.22
N GLY A 336 -14.65 10.01 -6.39
CA GLY A 336 -15.80 9.16 -6.75
C GLY A 336 -15.46 7.83 -7.45
N ASP A 337 -14.20 7.61 -7.85
CA ASP A 337 -13.74 6.32 -8.40
C ASP A 337 -13.19 5.40 -7.30
N ASP A 338 -13.84 4.27 -7.07
CA ASP A 338 -13.46 3.25 -6.07
C ASP A 338 -12.60 2.10 -6.63
N GLY A 339 -12.30 2.14 -7.94
CA GLY A 339 -11.52 1.15 -8.69
C GLY A 339 -10.01 1.38 -8.65
N PHE A 340 -9.31 0.95 -9.70
CA PHE A 340 -7.84 1.01 -9.78
C PHE A 340 -7.30 1.73 -11.03
N GLY A 341 -8.17 2.12 -11.98
CA GLY A 341 -7.80 2.79 -13.23
C GLY A 341 -6.90 1.97 -14.14
N GLU A 342 -7.47 1.32 -15.17
CA GLU A 342 -6.69 0.51 -16.13
C GLU A 342 -5.66 1.33 -16.92
N GLY A 343 -6.00 2.55 -17.31
CA GLY A 343 -5.13 3.50 -17.99
C GLY A 343 -4.00 3.99 -17.09
N ASN A 344 -4.29 4.31 -15.83
CA ASN A 344 -3.26 4.68 -14.85
C ASN A 344 -2.30 3.51 -14.59
N PHE A 345 -2.83 2.29 -14.47
CA PHE A 345 -2.01 1.10 -14.28
C PHE A 345 -1.05 0.88 -15.47
N LYS A 346 -1.53 1.03 -16.71
CA LYS A 346 -0.68 0.94 -17.89
C LYS A 346 0.40 2.04 -17.92
N ALA A 347 0.04 3.28 -17.60
CA ALA A 347 0.98 4.39 -17.55
C ALA A 347 2.03 4.23 -16.44
N LEU A 348 1.67 3.67 -15.28
CA LEU A 348 2.60 3.25 -14.24
C LEU A 348 3.56 2.19 -14.77
N PHE A 349 3.03 1.14 -15.40
CA PHE A 349 3.81 0.04 -15.94
C PHE A 349 4.89 0.54 -16.92
N GLU A 350 4.50 1.40 -17.87
CA GLU A 350 5.43 1.99 -18.83
C GLU A 350 6.45 2.91 -18.15
N SER A 351 6.08 3.62 -17.07
CA SER A 351 7.00 4.45 -16.29
C SER A 351 8.07 3.63 -15.57
N ILE A 352 7.69 2.47 -15.00
CA ILE A 352 8.64 1.53 -14.38
C ILE A 352 9.56 0.90 -15.43
N GLU A 353 9.04 0.52 -16.60
CA GLU A 353 9.89 0.02 -17.71
C GLU A 353 10.93 1.08 -18.14
N ARG A 354 10.53 2.35 -18.24
CA ARG A 354 11.46 3.45 -18.55
C ARG A 354 12.56 3.57 -17.50
N GLU A 355 12.20 3.57 -16.22
CA GLU A 355 13.20 3.64 -15.14
C GLU A 355 14.15 2.43 -15.16
N GLN A 356 13.64 1.22 -15.43
CA GLN A 356 14.48 0.03 -15.55
C GLN A 356 15.46 0.11 -16.72
N ILE A 357 15.07 0.74 -17.83
CA ILE A 357 15.97 1.00 -18.96
C ILE A 357 17.03 2.04 -18.56
N GLU A 358 16.62 3.15 -17.92
CA GLU A 358 17.53 4.20 -17.45
C GLU A 358 18.58 3.66 -16.46
N ASN A 359 18.18 2.70 -15.63
CA ASN A 359 19.06 2.06 -14.64
C ASN A 359 19.80 0.82 -15.19
N GLY A 360 19.58 0.44 -16.46
CA GLY A 360 20.26 -0.68 -17.12
C GLY A 360 19.77 -2.08 -16.72
N GLU A 361 18.65 -2.18 -16.00
CA GLU A 361 18.01 -3.45 -15.61
C GLU A 361 17.28 -4.12 -16.78
N LEU A 362 16.74 -3.30 -17.69
CA LEU A 362 16.07 -3.75 -18.91
C LEU A 362 16.83 -3.22 -20.13
N LYS A 363 17.11 -4.11 -21.09
CA LYS A 363 17.74 -3.69 -22.36
C LYS A 363 16.67 -3.11 -23.28
N ALA A 364 16.84 -1.86 -23.71
CA ALA A 364 16.09 -1.35 -24.85
C ALA A 364 16.46 -2.18 -26.10
N ALA A 365 15.47 -2.59 -26.89
CA ALA A 365 15.74 -3.16 -28.21
C ALA A 365 16.35 -2.06 -29.10
N GLY A 366 17.46 -2.38 -29.77
CA GLY A 366 18.14 -1.49 -30.71
C GLY A 366 17.46 -1.40 -32.06
#